data_AF-A0A6G3XAC0-F1
#
_entry.id   AF-A0A6G3XAC0-F1
#
_cell.length_a   1.000
_cell.length_b   1.000
_cell.length_c   1.000
_cell.angle_alpha   90.00
_cell.angle_beta   90.00
_cell.angle_gamma   90.00
#
_symmetry.space_group_name_H-M   'P 1'
#
loop_
_entity.id
_entity.type
_entity.pdbx_description
1 polymer ?
#
loop_
_entity_poly.entity_id
_entity_poly.type
_entity_poly.pdbx_seq_one_letter_code
_entity_poly.pdbx_strand_id
1 'polypeptide(L)' 'SRRLLDALPPLLTVPADTRTRPLLDLLDAEIAQDEPGQRVVLDRLLDLLLIAALRAWFARPGADAPGWYR' A
#
# COMPACT_ATOMS: atom_id res chain seq x y z
N SER A 1 -2.78 15.43 3.70
CA SER A 1 -3.48 14.30 3.07
C SER A 1 -4.26 14.69 1.82
N ARG A 2 -5.06 15.77 1.81
CA ARG A 2 -5.96 16.12 0.69
C ARG A 2 -5.29 16.15 -0.70
N ARG A 3 -4.12 16.79 -0.82
CA ARG A 3 -3.34 16.85 -2.08
C ARG A 3 -2.85 15.50 -2.62
N LEU A 4 -2.67 14.48 -1.77
CA LEU A 4 -2.38 13.11 -2.23
C LEU A 4 -3.66 12.49 -2.79
N LEU A 5 -4.76 12.59 -2.05
CA LEU A 5 -6.04 11.99 -2.42
C LEU A 5 -6.62 12.61 -3.70
N ASP A 6 -6.42 13.92 -3.91
CA ASP A 6 -6.84 14.61 -5.13
C ASP A 6 -6.09 14.13 -6.39
N ALA A 7 -4.91 13.52 -6.21
CA ALA A 7 -4.08 12.95 -7.31
C ALA A 7 -4.38 11.47 -7.58
N LEU A 8 -5.28 10.84 -6.81
CA LEU A 8 -5.66 9.45 -6.97
C LEU A 8 -7.04 9.35 -7.63
N PRO A 9 -7.27 8.35 -8.50
CA PRO A 9 -8.60 8.06 -8.99
C PRO A 9 -9.49 7.57 -7.82
N PRO A 10 -10.83 7.65 -7.96
CA PRO A 10 -11.77 7.13 -6.97
C PRO A 10 -11.55 5.63 -6.66
N LEU A 11 -11.02 4.88 -7.63
CA LEU A 11 -10.61 3.49 -7.47
C LEU A 11 -9.26 3.28 -8.15
N LEU A 12 -8.30 2.75 -7.39
CA LEU A 12 -6.94 2.48 -7.83
C LEU A 12 -6.66 0.99 -7.72
N THR A 13 -6.21 0.38 -8.82
CA THR A 13 -5.83 -1.05 -8.85
C THR A 13 -4.36 -1.22 -9.20
N VAL A 14 -3.62 -1.90 -8.32
CA VAL A 14 -2.22 -2.29 -8.53
C VAL A 14 -2.13 -3.81 -8.56
N PRO A 15 -1.62 -4.41 -9.65
CA PRO A 15 -1.30 -5.83 -9.67
C PRO A 15 -0.27 -6.15 -8.59
N ALA A 16 -0.45 -7.27 -7.89
CA ALA A 16 0.55 -7.76 -6.96
C ALA A 16 1.86 -8.10 -7.69
N ASP A 17 2.96 -7.53 -7.19
CA ASP A 17 4.31 -7.66 -7.71
C ASP A 17 5.23 -8.34 -6.69
N THR A 18 6.52 -8.47 -7.02
CA THR A 18 7.51 -9.10 -6.15
C THR A 18 7.73 -8.37 -4.82
N ARG A 19 7.36 -7.08 -4.72
CA ARG A 19 7.47 -6.30 -3.48
C ARG A 19 6.24 -6.45 -2.58
N THR A 20 5.05 -6.51 -3.18
CA THR A 20 3.77 -6.58 -2.46
C THR A 20 3.40 -8.01 -2.07
N ARG A 21 3.78 -9.02 -2.85
CA ARG A 21 3.49 -10.44 -2.55
C ARG A 21 3.93 -10.89 -1.15
N PRO A 22 5.18 -10.67 -0.71
CA PRO A 22 5.59 -11.08 0.64
C PRO A 22 4.82 -10.36 1.76
N LEU A 23 4.37 -9.13 1.52
CA LEU A 23 3.56 -8.37 2.48
C LEU A 23 2.12 -8.90 2.55
N LEU A 24 1.57 -9.34 1.41
CA LEU A 24 0.25 -9.98 1.36
C LEU A 24 0.30 -11.36 2.04
N ASP A 25 1.34 -12.16 1.81
CA ASP A 25 1.51 -13.45 2.47
C ASP A 25 1.62 -13.29 4.00
N LEU A 26 2.35 -12.27 4.45
CA LEU A 26 2.46 -11.95 5.88
C LEU A 26 1.14 -11.43 6.46
N LEU A 27 0.39 -10.61 5.71
CA LEU A 27 -0.93 -10.15 6.10
C LEU A 27 -1.89 -11.34 6.29
N ASP A 28 -1.91 -12.28 5.34
CA ASP A 28 -2.74 -13.48 5.41
C ASP A 28 -2.38 -14.34 6.64
N ALA A 29 -1.09 -14.49 6.92
CA ALA A 29 -0.63 -15.21 8.10
C ALA A 29 -1.03 -14.52 9.41
N GLU A 30 -0.89 -13.20 9.49
CA GLU A 30 -1.20 -12.41 10.70
C GLU A 30 -2.69 -12.35 11.00
N ILE A 31 -3.55 -12.18 9.97
CA ILE A 31 -5.02 -12.13 10.16
C ILE A 31 -5.56 -13.46 10.71
N ALA A 32 -4.88 -14.57 10.43
CA ALA A 32 -5.28 -15.89 10.90
C ALA A 32 -4.93 -16.17 12.38
N GLN A 33 -4.11 -15.32 13.02
CA GLN A 33 -3.73 -15.46 14.43
C GLN A 33 -4.62 -14.62 15.36
N ASP A 34 -4.60 -14.90 16.66
CA ASP A 34 -5.15 -14.03 17.71
C ASP A 34 -4.11 -13.90 18.83
N GLU A 35 -3.11 -13.05 18.58
CA GLU A 35 -1.92 -12.89 19.42
C GLU A 35 -1.82 -11.46 19.97
N PRO A 36 -1.29 -11.27 21.20
CA PRO A 36 -1.04 -9.94 21.75
C PRO A 36 -0.16 -9.09 20.83
N GLY A 37 -0.66 -7.91 20.45
CA GLY A 37 0.08 -6.99 19.58
C GLY A 37 -0.21 -7.13 18.08
N GLN A 38 -1.03 -8.11 17.66
CA GLN A 38 -1.45 -8.31 16.28
C GLN A 38 -1.96 -7.02 15.62
N ARG A 39 -2.78 -6.23 16.32
CA ARG A 39 -3.29 -4.96 15.79
C ARG A 39 -2.19 -4.00 15.34
N VAL A 40 -1.10 -3.91 16.11
CA VAL A 40 0.03 -3.05 15.75
C VAL A 40 0.72 -3.59 14.50
N VAL A 41 0.90 -4.90 14.40
CA VAL A 41 1.49 -5.56 13.22
C VAL A 41 0.64 -5.32 11.99
N LEU A 42 -0.67 -5.57 12.06
CA LEU A 42 -1.62 -5.30 10.99
C LEU A 42 -1.58 -3.83 10.56
N ASP A 43 -1.59 -2.88 11.50
CA ASP A 43 -1.49 -1.46 11.19
C ASP A 43 -0.20 -1.14 10.41
N ARG A 44 0.94 -1.72 10.82
CA ARG A 44 2.21 -1.52 10.10
C ARG A 44 2.21 -2.19 8.73
N LEU A 45 1.61 -3.38 8.59
CA LEU A 45 1.52 -4.08 7.30
C LEU A 45 0.63 -3.32 6.31
N LEU A 46 -0.50 -2.81 6.77
CA LEU A 46 -1.39 -1.99 5.96
C LEU A 46 -0.71 -0.69 5.51
N ASP A 47 0.05 -0.03 6.40
CA ASP A 47 0.86 1.14 6.04
C ASP A 47 1.89 0.81 4.94
N LEU A 48 2.60 -0.32 5.06
CA LEU A 48 3.59 -0.76 4.06
C LEU A 48 2.95 -1.11 2.71
N LEU A 49 1.82 -1.82 2.73
CA LEU A 49 1.04 -2.14 1.53
C LEU A 49 0.53 -0.88 0.83
N LEU A 50 0.03 0.10 1.59
CA LEU A 50 -0.40 1.38 1.05
C LEU A 50 0.76 2.12 0.38
N ILE A 51 1.92 2.21 1.05
CA ILE A 51 3.11 2.85 0.48
C ILE A 51 3.56 2.13 -0.80
N ALA A 52 3.57 0.79 -0.79
CA ALA A 52 3.94 0.00 -1.97
C ALA A 52 2.99 0.25 -3.14
N ALA A 53 1.67 0.26 -2.90
CA ALA A 53 0.66 0.53 -3.91
C ALA A 53 0.79 1.94 -4.50
N LEU A 54 0.95 2.97 -3.65
CA LEU A 54 1.16 4.35 -4.10
C LEU A 54 2.45 4.47 -4.94
N ARG A 55 3.54 3.83 -4.50
CA ARG A 55 4.80 3.83 -5.25
C ARG A 55 4.66 3.17 -6.61
N ALA A 56 3.98 2.03 -6.67
CA ALA A 56 3.72 1.32 -7.91
C ALA A 56 2.79 2.10 -8.85
N TRP A 57 1.81 2.82 -8.30
CA TRP A 57 0.93 3.68 -9.08
C TRP A 57 1.68 4.85 -9.72
N PHE A 58 2.44 5.61 -8.92
CA PHE A 58 3.16 6.78 -9.41
C PHE A 58 4.40 6.43 -10.27
N ALA A 59 4.86 5.18 -10.26
CA ALA A 59 5.91 4.71 -11.16
C ALA A 59 5.43 4.44 -12.59
N ARG A 60 4.10 4.44 -12.86
CA ARG A 60 3.55 4.17 -14.20
C ARG A 60 3.75 5.34 -15.15
N PRO A 61 3.99 5.10 -16.45
CA PRO A 61 4.01 6.15 -17.45
C PRO A 61 2.68 6.91 -17.48
N GLY A 62 2.74 8.24 -17.42
CA GLY A 62 1.55 9.10 -17.41
C GLY A 62 0.84 9.23 -16.06
N ALA A 63 1.38 8.65 -14.98
CA ALA A 63 0.88 8.94 -13.64
C ALA A 63 1.27 10.38 -13.26
N ASP A 64 0.27 11.20 -12.91
CA ASP A 64 0.47 12.59 -12.50
C ASP A 64 0.96 12.64 -11.04
N ALA A 65 2.23 12.28 -10.86
CA ALA A 65 2.84 12.22 -9.54
C ALA A 65 2.93 13.63 -8.94
N PRO A 66 2.32 13.88 -7.76
CA PRO A 66 2.33 15.20 -7.16
C PRO A 66 3.78 15.62 -6.81
N GLY A 67 4.07 16.92 -6.90
CA GLY A 67 5.45 17.45 -6.86
C GLY A 67 6.27 17.21 -5.58
N TRP A 68 5.69 16.62 -4.53
CA TRP A 68 6.41 16.18 -3.32
C TRP A 68 6.86 14.71 -3.40
N TYR A 69 6.38 13.96 -4.39
CA TYR A 69 6.81 12.58 -4.72
C TYR A 69 7.95 12.55 -5.75
N ARG A 70 8.28 13.70 -6.32
CA ARG A 70 9.38 13.89 -7.28
C ARG A 70 10.60 14.44 -6.55
#